data_AF-A0A6J7SLQ1-F1
#
_entry.id   AF-A0A6J7SLQ1-F1
#
_cell.length_a   1.000
_cell.length_b   1.000
_cell.length_c   1.000
_cell.angle_alpha   90.00
_cell.angle_beta   90.00
_cell.angle_gamma   90.00
#
_symmetry.space_group_name_H-M   'P 1'
#
loop_
_entity.id
_entity.type
_entity.pdbx_description
1 polymer ?
#
loop_
_entity_poly.entity_id
_entity_poly.type
_entity_poly.pdbx_seq_one_letter_code
_entity_poly.pdbx_strand_id
1 'polypeptide(L)'
;MITYDAQGHCLLRDPLDASISLKLTVRLSHEINGWIHGRLASPDITLEPIASGGQKVSISAGPLRVPIFSAGDMYTKLPQPIQTAYAIEGGLSAGKWGTSNGDHATGPISSRNATAEPFPYGTDSINELKLWLDYAGNKSAAAPTTWSLRTLDDREMQSASPCFKDGTGLKGLKGIVATNSSTYSNGPPDFVNGTLSYQVASPHFMPDGVTAFKGTYNLIMRSDVARCLYKFSSAPVEAKIEVISDSGVNAVATTVVNEKNGWINLSAYNFEFSAPKIQVKLTQQAAQVVATTLPAKSAQKVVTKTITCAKGKTIKKVTSAKPVCPAGFTKK
;
A
#
# COMPACT_ATOMS: atom_id res chain seq x y z
N MET A 1 29.84 -5.82 2.54
CA MET A 1 30.76 -4.68 2.31
C MET A 1 31.03 -4.06 3.67
N ILE A 2 32.28 -4.09 4.12
CA ILE A 2 32.70 -3.35 5.31
C ILE A 2 33.14 -1.99 4.79
N THR A 3 32.35 -0.96 5.06
CA THR A 3 32.67 0.43 4.68
C THR A 3 33.26 1.15 5.87
N TYR A 4 34.23 2.02 5.60
CA TYR A 4 34.82 2.94 6.57
C TYR A 4 34.27 4.34 6.31
N ASP A 5 33.97 5.10 7.35
CA ASP A 5 33.66 6.53 7.19
C ASP A 5 34.92 7.34 6.88
N ALA A 6 34.76 8.64 6.60
CA ALA A 6 35.86 9.55 6.28
C ALA A 6 36.87 9.71 7.44
N GLN A 7 36.52 9.24 8.64
CA GLN A 7 37.32 9.29 9.86
C GLN A 7 37.94 7.92 10.20
N GLY A 8 37.75 6.91 9.35
CA GLY A 8 38.34 5.58 9.51
C GLY A 8 37.57 4.66 10.45
N HIS A 9 36.33 4.97 10.83
CA HIS A 9 35.51 4.08 11.63
C HIS A 9 34.87 2.99 10.76
N CYS A 10 34.97 1.75 11.22
CA CYS A 10 34.50 0.55 10.54
C CYS A 10 33.08 0.18 10.99
N LEU A 11 32.23 -0.32 10.08
CA LEU A 11 30.89 -0.86 10.37
C LEU A 11 29.88 0.12 10.99
N LEU A 12 30.14 1.43 10.92
CA LEU A 12 29.13 2.43 11.27
C LEU A 12 28.07 2.53 10.17
N ARG A 13 26.81 2.64 10.58
CA ARG A 13 25.71 2.94 9.65
C ARG A 13 25.83 4.40 9.26
N ASP A 14 26.18 4.63 8.00
CA ASP A 14 26.18 5.97 7.41
C ASP A 14 24.83 6.25 6.73
N PRO A 15 24.17 7.38 7.00
CA PRO A 15 22.96 7.77 6.28
C PRO A 15 23.24 7.91 4.77
N LEU A 16 22.36 7.35 3.95
CA LEU A 16 22.37 7.53 2.51
C LEU A 16 21.96 8.96 2.13
N ASP A 17 22.59 9.56 1.12
CA ASP A 17 22.12 10.81 0.52
C ASP A 17 20.70 10.62 -0.04
N ALA A 18 19.76 11.49 0.34
CA ALA A 18 18.37 11.43 -0.08
C ALA A 18 18.18 11.72 -1.58
N SER A 19 19.18 12.27 -2.26
CA SER A 19 19.13 12.60 -3.70
C SER A 19 19.43 11.40 -4.61
N ILE A 20 19.98 10.31 -4.07
CA ILE A 20 20.35 9.14 -4.86
C ILE A 20 19.16 8.19 -5.03
N SER A 21 19.15 7.47 -6.15
CA SER A 21 18.29 6.29 -6.34
C SER A 21 19.16 5.04 -6.42
N LEU A 22 18.80 4.03 -5.64
CA LEU A 22 19.48 2.74 -5.63
C LEU A 22 18.68 1.73 -6.46
N LYS A 23 19.39 0.87 -7.19
CA LYS A 23 18.79 -0.27 -7.91
C LYS A 23 19.44 -1.56 -7.46
N LEU A 24 18.63 -2.46 -6.91
CA LEU A 24 19.02 -3.83 -6.60
C LEU A 24 18.48 -4.75 -7.70
N THR A 25 19.34 -5.61 -8.26
CA THR A 25 18.93 -6.68 -9.17
C THR A 25 19.46 -8.00 -8.63
N VAL A 26 18.54 -8.92 -8.31
CA VAL A 26 18.87 -10.25 -7.82
C VAL A 26 18.32 -11.32 -8.75
N ARG A 27 19.09 -12.41 -8.91
CA ARG A 27 18.67 -13.60 -9.64
C ARG A 27 18.46 -14.72 -8.63
N LEU A 28 17.23 -15.22 -8.54
CA LEU A 28 16.81 -16.23 -7.58
C LEU A 28 16.48 -17.53 -8.30
N SER A 29 16.80 -18.66 -7.68
CA SER A 29 16.47 -20.00 -8.21
C SER A 29 14.97 -20.32 -8.14
N HIS A 30 14.21 -19.55 -7.37
CA HIS A 30 12.76 -19.65 -7.22
C HIS A 30 12.12 -18.27 -7.22
N GLU A 31 10.85 -18.20 -7.57
CA GLU A 31 10.05 -16.97 -7.45
C GLU A 31 9.96 -16.52 -5.98
N ILE A 32 10.05 -15.20 -5.75
CA ILE A 32 9.70 -14.64 -4.43
C ILE A 32 8.22 -14.85 -4.23
N ASN A 33 7.82 -15.26 -3.04
CA ASN A 33 6.42 -15.40 -2.69
C ASN A 33 6.01 -14.50 -1.52
N GLY A 34 4.73 -14.14 -1.46
CA GLY A 34 4.14 -13.36 -0.36
C GLY A 34 4.25 -11.86 -0.59
N TRP A 35 4.60 -11.13 0.46
CA TRP A 35 4.65 -9.66 0.48
C TRP A 35 6.02 -9.17 0.90
N ILE A 36 6.36 -7.96 0.47
CA ILE A 36 7.56 -7.26 0.90
C ILE A 36 7.16 -6.03 1.72
N HIS A 37 7.87 -5.80 2.82
CA HIS A 37 7.89 -4.52 3.49
C HIS A 37 9.22 -3.80 3.19
N GLY A 38 9.18 -2.49 2.98
CA GLY A 38 10.38 -1.71 2.67
C GLY A 38 10.43 -0.30 3.25
N ARG A 39 11.65 0.25 3.26
CA ARG A 39 11.96 1.67 3.42
C ARG A 39 12.44 2.18 2.06
N LEU A 40 11.49 2.35 1.15
CA LEU A 40 11.75 2.61 -0.27
C LEU A 40 10.96 3.85 -0.72
N ALA A 41 11.65 4.88 -1.18
CA ALA A 41 11.04 6.06 -1.76
C ALA A 41 10.68 5.78 -3.22
N SER A 42 9.40 5.94 -3.57
CA SER A 42 8.86 5.74 -4.91
C SER A 42 9.36 4.44 -5.59
N PRO A 43 9.11 3.27 -4.98
CA PRO A 43 9.64 2.02 -5.50
C PRO A 43 9.11 1.71 -6.90
N ASP A 44 9.99 1.17 -7.74
CA ASP A 44 9.66 0.56 -9.02
C ASP A 44 10.19 -0.87 -9.05
N ILE A 45 9.34 -1.83 -9.41
CA ILE A 45 9.66 -3.26 -9.40
C ILE A 45 9.45 -3.89 -10.76
N THR A 46 10.41 -4.70 -11.18
CA THR A 46 10.30 -5.57 -12.35
C THR A 46 10.61 -7.01 -11.96
N LEU A 47 9.72 -7.92 -12.36
CA LEU A 47 9.88 -9.37 -12.20
C LEU A 47 10.00 -9.99 -13.59
N GLU A 48 11.10 -10.70 -13.83
CA GLU A 48 11.36 -11.41 -15.08
C GLU A 48 11.52 -12.90 -14.76
N PRO A 49 10.68 -13.80 -15.32
CA PRO A 49 10.90 -15.22 -15.17
C PRO A 49 12.21 -15.63 -15.85
N ILE A 50 12.91 -16.59 -15.27
CA ILE A 50 14.08 -17.24 -15.89
C ILE A 50 13.85 -18.75 -15.95
N ALA A 51 14.71 -19.45 -16.70
CA ALA A 51 14.62 -20.89 -16.86
C ALA A 51 14.55 -21.64 -15.50
N SER A 52 13.91 -22.82 -15.51
CA SER A 52 13.78 -23.71 -14.35
C SER A 52 13.01 -23.13 -13.17
N GLY A 53 12.08 -22.20 -13.40
CA GLY A 53 11.20 -21.64 -12.36
C GLY A 53 11.88 -20.61 -11.45
N GLY A 54 13.06 -20.12 -11.85
CA GLY A 54 13.71 -19.00 -11.18
C GLY A 54 13.11 -17.66 -11.58
N GLN A 55 13.55 -16.61 -10.89
CA GLN A 55 13.11 -15.24 -11.14
C GLN A 55 14.26 -14.25 -11.02
N LYS A 56 14.30 -13.27 -11.92
CA LYS A 56 15.10 -12.06 -11.77
C LYS A 56 14.22 -10.94 -11.25
N VAL A 57 14.64 -10.34 -10.15
CA VAL A 57 13.91 -9.30 -9.43
C VAL A 57 14.76 -8.04 -9.46
N SER A 58 14.20 -6.96 -10.01
CA SER A 58 14.81 -5.64 -10.02
C SER A 58 13.95 -4.67 -9.24
N ILE A 59 14.53 -3.99 -8.24
CA ILE A 59 13.85 -2.96 -7.45
C ILE A 59 14.70 -1.70 -7.50
N SER A 60 14.09 -0.59 -7.91
CA SER A 60 14.71 0.74 -7.89
C SER A 60 13.92 1.65 -6.96
N ALA A 61 14.60 2.36 -6.06
CA ALA A 61 13.97 3.31 -5.15
C ALA A 61 15.02 4.25 -4.53
N GLY A 62 14.59 5.44 -4.09
CA GLY A 62 15.40 6.31 -3.23
C GLY A 62 15.36 5.86 -1.76
N PRO A 63 16.31 6.31 -0.92
CA PRO A 63 16.23 6.09 0.52
C PRO A 63 15.15 6.98 1.16
N LEU A 64 14.63 6.57 2.30
CA LEU A 64 13.67 7.33 3.10
C LEU A 64 14.28 7.73 4.44
N ARG A 65 13.97 8.94 4.90
CA ARG A 65 14.30 9.35 6.27
C ARG A 65 13.32 8.72 7.25
N VAL A 66 13.81 7.88 8.17
CA VAL A 66 12.99 7.11 9.12
C VAL A 66 13.27 7.62 10.53
N PRO A 67 12.29 8.22 11.22
CA PRO A 67 12.47 8.65 12.60
C PRO A 67 12.55 7.44 13.53
N ILE A 68 13.53 7.48 14.42
CA ILE A 68 13.75 6.51 15.49
C ILE A 68 13.23 7.13 16.78
N PHE A 69 12.34 6.42 17.46
CA PHE A 69 11.82 6.82 18.75
C PHE A 69 12.55 6.08 19.87
N SER A 70 12.94 6.82 20.91
CA SER A 70 13.41 6.26 22.16
C SER A 70 13.11 7.29 23.26
N ALA A 71 12.57 6.82 24.39
CA ALA A 71 12.29 7.63 25.56
C ALA A 71 12.45 6.79 26.82
N GLY A 72 12.72 7.43 27.95
CA GLY A 72 12.77 6.73 29.22
C GLY A 72 13.27 7.60 30.36
N ASP A 73 12.91 7.21 31.57
CA ASP A 73 13.34 7.84 32.83
C ASP A 73 13.11 6.87 34.00
N MET A 74 13.45 7.29 35.21
CA MET A 74 13.06 6.60 36.43
C MET A 74 11.54 6.49 36.52
N TYR A 75 11.03 5.31 36.88
CA TYR A 75 9.60 5.03 36.97
C TYR A 75 8.85 6.10 37.78
N THR A 76 9.44 6.54 38.90
CA THR A 76 8.86 7.55 39.81
C THR A 76 8.73 8.95 39.23
N LYS A 77 9.41 9.25 38.11
CA LYS A 77 9.32 10.54 37.41
C LYS A 77 8.36 10.51 36.23
N LEU A 78 7.90 9.33 35.83
CA LEU A 78 7.01 9.17 34.70
C LEU A 78 5.59 9.62 35.08
N PRO A 79 4.80 10.12 34.12
CA PRO A 79 3.40 10.46 34.37
C PRO A 79 2.57 9.21 34.65
N GLN A 80 1.45 9.38 35.37
CA GLN A 80 0.59 8.28 35.82
C GLN A 80 0.18 7.28 34.70
N PRO A 81 -0.18 7.69 33.47
CA PRO A 81 -0.53 6.75 32.40
C PRO A 81 0.62 5.80 32.05
N ILE A 82 1.85 6.32 32.00
CA ILE A 82 3.05 5.52 31.72
C ILE A 82 3.37 4.64 32.93
N GLN A 83 3.31 5.18 34.15
CA GLN A 83 3.48 4.36 35.35
C GLN A 83 2.51 3.18 35.37
N THR A 84 1.21 3.40 35.13
CA THR A 84 0.21 2.34 35.08
C THR A 84 0.51 1.29 34.03
N ALA A 85 0.91 1.69 32.81
CA ALA A 85 1.24 0.75 31.74
C ALA A 85 2.49 -0.09 32.03
N TYR A 86 3.42 0.43 32.84
CA TYR A 86 4.67 -0.23 33.21
C TYR A 86 4.67 -0.75 34.66
N ALA A 87 3.52 -0.69 35.35
CA ALA A 87 3.33 -1.20 36.71
C ALA A 87 3.28 -2.75 36.75
N ILE A 88 2.87 -3.36 35.64
CA ILE A 88 2.81 -4.80 35.45
C ILE A 88 4.21 -5.29 35.04
N GLU A 89 4.67 -6.43 35.58
CA GLU A 89 5.87 -7.12 35.08
C GLU A 89 5.74 -7.29 33.55
N GLY A 90 6.58 -6.60 32.77
CA GLY A 90 6.48 -6.66 31.31
C GLY A 90 6.44 -5.30 30.60
N GLY A 91 5.82 -4.27 31.18
CA GLY A 91 5.45 -3.07 30.43
C GLY A 91 4.53 -3.39 29.24
N LEU A 92 4.48 -2.50 28.25
CA LEU A 92 3.93 -2.87 26.95
C LEU A 92 4.95 -3.79 26.25
N SER A 93 4.52 -4.98 25.81
CA SER A 93 5.34 -6.05 25.22
C SER A 93 6.03 -5.69 23.88
N ALA A 94 6.10 -4.41 23.54
CA ALA A 94 6.36 -3.93 22.19
C ALA A 94 7.77 -3.39 21.95
N GLY A 95 8.69 -3.53 22.91
CA GLY A 95 10.07 -3.05 22.78
C GLY A 95 11.13 -4.05 23.25
N LYS A 96 12.39 -3.80 22.87
CA LYS A 96 13.52 -4.68 23.23
C LYS A 96 13.86 -4.68 24.73
N TRP A 97 13.47 -3.63 25.45
CA TRP A 97 13.94 -3.35 26.82
C TRP A 97 12.88 -2.64 27.70
N GLY A 98 11.58 -2.84 27.46
CA GLY A 98 10.45 -2.08 28.05
C GLY A 98 10.56 -1.78 29.55
N THR A 99 11.07 -2.76 30.29
CA THR A 99 11.84 -2.59 31.52
C THR A 99 12.97 -3.60 31.39
N SER A 100 14.00 -3.58 32.24
CA SER A 100 14.93 -4.70 32.33
C SER A 100 14.19 -6.00 32.75
N ASN A 101 13.48 -6.64 31.82
CA ASN A 101 12.63 -7.83 31.95
C ASN A 101 13.44 -9.10 31.67
N GLY A 102 14.63 -9.19 32.25
CA GLY A 102 15.13 -10.52 32.58
C GLY A 102 14.48 -10.97 33.88
N ASP A 103 14.66 -12.24 34.23
CA ASP A 103 14.51 -12.82 35.57
C ASP A 103 15.43 -12.15 36.64
N HIS A 104 15.81 -10.89 36.42
CA HIS A 104 16.84 -10.12 37.10
C HIS A 104 16.28 -8.87 37.79
N ALA A 105 14.98 -8.59 37.67
CA ALA A 105 14.34 -7.45 38.33
C ALA A 105 13.85 -7.81 39.75
N THR A 106 14.76 -8.01 40.69
CA THR A 106 14.45 -8.39 42.08
C THR A 106 14.15 -7.20 43.02
N GLY A 107 14.38 -5.96 42.57
CA GLY A 107 14.16 -4.73 43.36
C GLY A 107 12.78 -4.09 43.17
N PRO A 108 12.35 -3.17 44.06
CA PRO A 108 11.05 -2.51 43.96
C PRO A 108 10.91 -1.70 42.66
N ILE A 109 9.69 -1.58 42.14
CA ILE A 109 9.44 -0.85 40.87
C ILE A 109 9.90 0.62 40.91
N SER A 110 9.85 1.24 42.09
CA SER A 110 10.28 2.62 42.32
C SER A 110 11.77 2.86 42.09
N SER A 111 12.60 1.80 42.09
CA SER A 111 14.04 1.89 41.80
C SER A 111 14.39 1.52 40.36
N ARG A 112 13.39 1.35 39.47
CA ARG A 112 13.58 0.91 38.09
C ARG A 112 13.45 2.08 37.12
N ASN A 113 14.11 1.97 35.98
CA ASN A 113 13.83 2.79 34.80
C ASN A 113 12.75 2.11 33.97
N ALA A 114 11.90 2.89 33.31
CA ALA A 114 11.10 2.39 32.19
C ALA A 114 11.55 3.09 30.92
N THR A 115 11.67 2.33 29.83
CA THR A 115 12.16 2.82 28.54
C THR A 115 11.27 2.31 27.44
N ALA A 116 10.91 3.17 26.49
CA ALA A 116 10.18 2.81 25.30
C ALA A 116 11.10 2.81 24.08
N GLU A 117 11.17 1.64 23.43
CA GLU A 117 11.82 1.46 22.13
C GLU A 117 10.93 0.55 21.26
N PRO A 118 9.78 1.07 20.77
CA PRO A 118 8.80 0.26 20.07
C PRO A 118 9.40 -0.42 18.85
N PHE A 119 8.99 -1.66 18.59
CA PHE A 119 9.35 -2.36 17.37
C PHE A 119 8.82 -1.60 16.15
N PRO A 120 9.45 -1.78 14.97
CA PRO A 120 8.99 -1.14 13.76
C PRO A 120 7.57 -1.55 13.35
N TYR A 121 6.99 -2.60 13.92
CA TYR A 121 5.66 -3.08 13.55
C TYR A 121 4.89 -3.62 14.75
N GLY A 122 3.57 -3.71 14.59
CA GLY A 122 2.65 -4.29 15.55
C GLY A 122 1.80 -3.26 16.27
N THR A 123 0.59 -3.69 16.64
CA THR A 123 -0.38 -2.85 17.35
C THR A 123 0.15 -2.37 18.69
N ASP A 124 0.82 -3.25 19.44
CA ASP A 124 1.40 -2.88 20.73
C ASP A 124 2.50 -1.82 20.56
N SER A 125 3.27 -1.87 19.46
CA SER A 125 4.32 -0.87 19.17
C SER A 125 3.74 0.48 18.83
N ILE A 126 2.63 0.50 18.08
CA ILE A 126 1.87 1.74 17.82
C ILE A 126 1.33 2.31 19.13
N ASN A 127 0.78 1.46 20.00
CA ASN A 127 0.22 1.88 21.28
C ASN A 127 1.31 2.38 22.25
N GLU A 128 2.46 1.70 22.31
CA GLU A 128 3.60 2.12 23.11
C GLU A 128 4.13 3.46 22.62
N LEU A 129 4.33 3.65 21.31
CA LEU A 129 4.72 4.94 20.77
C LEU A 129 3.75 6.03 21.21
N LYS A 130 2.44 5.85 20.97
CA LYS A 130 1.40 6.82 21.33
C LYS A 130 1.44 7.21 22.80
N LEU A 131 1.60 6.23 23.70
CA LEU A 131 1.65 6.45 25.14
C LEU A 131 2.81 7.37 25.55
N TRP A 132 3.94 7.30 24.86
CA TRP A 132 5.15 8.03 25.21
C TRP A 132 5.38 9.32 24.41
N LEU A 133 4.63 9.57 23.33
CA LEU A 133 4.84 10.74 22.47
C LEU A 133 4.82 12.06 23.25
N ASP A 134 3.81 12.29 24.08
CA ASP A 134 3.67 13.54 24.82
C ASP A 134 4.83 13.75 25.82
N TYR A 135 5.20 12.69 26.54
CA TYR A 135 6.33 12.73 27.48
C TYR A 135 7.66 13.03 26.77
N ALA A 136 7.86 12.46 25.58
CA ALA A 136 9.06 12.65 24.78
C ALA A 136 9.09 13.98 24.00
N GLY A 137 8.11 14.88 24.18
CA GLY A 137 8.00 16.12 23.42
C GLY A 137 7.64 15.91 21.94
N ASN A 138 7.01 14.78 21.63
CA ASN A 138 6.53 14.37 20.31
C ASN A 138 7.60 14.47 19.20
N LYS A 139 8.87 14.21 19.56
CA LYS A 139 10.01 14.23 18.64
C LYS A 139 10.70 12.88 18.57
N SER A 140 11.42 12.68 17.48
CA SER A 140 12.30 11.52 17.32
C SER A 140 13.64 11.74 18.02
N ALA A 141 14.28 10.64 18.47
CA ALA A 141 15.63 10.68 19.02
C ALA A 141 16.68 10.83 17.90
N ALA A 142 16.43 10.22 16.75
CA ALA A 142 17.24 10.32 15.54
C ALA A 142 16.36 10.14 14.31
N ALA A 143 16.86 10.53 13.13
CA ALA A 143 16.15 10.29 11.88
C ALA A 143 17.11 10.03 10.71
N PRO A 144 17.81 8.88 10.70
CA PRO A 144 18.70 8.53 9.60
C PRO A 144 17.89 8.21 8.32
N THR A 145 18.55 8.34 7.18
CA THR A 145 18.04 7.79 5.92
C THR A 145 18.31 6.29 5.85
N THR A 146 17.37 5.54 5.28
CA THR A 146 17.43 4.08 5.17
C THR A 146 16.90 3.66 3.81
N TRP A 147 17.56 2.68 3.22
CA TRP A 147 17.06 1.92 2.07
C TRP A 147 17.06 0.45 2.45
N SER A 148 15.89 -0.17 2.52
CA SER A 148 15.79 -1.58 2.90
C SER A 148 14.51 -2.21 2.38
N LEU A 149 14.56 -3.53 2.23
CA LEU A 149 13.41 -4.35 1.92
C LEU A 149 13.57 -5.73 2.55
N ARG A 150 12.45 -6.35 2.92
CA ARG A 150 12.40 -7.73 3.41
C ARG A 150 11.06 -8.35 3.03
N THR A 151 11.05 -9.66 2.89
CA THR A 151 9.78 -10.40 2.84
C THR A 151 9.11 -10.38 4.22
N LEU A 152 7.78 -10.50 4.23
CA LEU A 152 7.00 -10.75 5.43
C LEU A 152 7.05 -12.24 5.77
N ASP A 153 7.18 -12.57 7.05
CA ASP A 153 7.18 -13.97 7.52
C ASP A 153 5.76 -14.52 7.70
N ASP A 154 5.63 -15.82 7.97
CA ASP A 154 4.33 -16.49 8.12
C ASP A 154 3.49 -15.93 9.27
N ARG A 155 4.13 -15.41 10.34
CA ARG A 155 3.43 -14.81 11.48
C ARG A 155 2.86 -13.45 11.10
N GLU A 156 3.63 -12.64 10.38
CA GLU A 156 3.16 -11.35 9.84
C GLU A 156 2.04 -11.55 8.80
N MET A 157 2.03 -12.68 8.11
CA MET A 157 1.00 -13.03 7.12
C MET A 157 -0.22 -13.74 7.73
N GLN A 158 -0.23 -14.09 9.02
CA GLN A 158 -1.23 -14.98 9.62
C GLN A 158 -2.66 -14.42 9.53
N SER A 159 -2.87 -13.12 9.75
CA SER A 159 -4.17 -12.45 9.66
C SER A 159 -4.52 -11.97 8.25
N ALA A 160 -3.60 -12.09 7.29
CA ALA A 160 -3.78 -11.56 5.95
C ALA A 160 -4.93 -12.25 5.21
N SER A 161 -5.59 -11.50 4.32
CA SER A 161 -6.62 -12.00 3.40
C SER A 161 -6.14 -13.24 2.63
N PRO A 162 -7.01 -14.23 2.34
CA PRO A 162 -6.65 -15.37 1.51
C PRO A 162 -6.07 -15.01 0.14
N CYS A 163 -6.45 -13.85 -0.43
CA CYS A 163 -5.89 -13.34 -1.69
C CYS A 163 -4.41 -12.92 -1.59
N PHE A 164 -3.91 -12.72 -0.38
CA PHE A 164 -2.50 -12.41 -0.10
C PHE A 164 -1.67 -13.64 0.21
N LYS A 165 -2.32 -14.79 0.43
CA LYS A 165 -1.69 -16.06 0.77
C LYS A 165 -1.70 -16.99 -0.43
N ASP A 166 -0.88 -18.03 -0.34
CA ASP A 166 -0.96 -19.14 -1.27
C ASP A 166 -2.17 -20.00 -0.92
N GLY A 167 -3.04 -20.22 -1.90
CA GLY A 167 -4.28 -20.99 -1.71
C GLY A 167 -5.42 -20.58 -2.63
N THR A 168 -5.36 -19.36 -3.17
CA THR A 168 -6.30 -18.86 -4.19
C THR A 168 -5.83 -19.11 -5.63
N GLY A 169 -4.73 -19.87 -5.80
CA GLY A 169 -4.04 -20.05 -7.09
C GLY A 169 -3.07 -18.92 -7.45
N LEU A 170 -3.07 -17.82 -6.70
CA LEU A 170 -2.11 -16.73 -6.84
C LEU A 170 -0.77 -17.15 -6.25
N LYS A 171 0.25 -17.35 -7.10
CA LYS A 171 1.64 -17.65 -6.71
C LYS A 171 2.53 -16.42 -6.85
N GLY A 172 3.68 -16.43 -6.20
CA GLY A 172 4.71 -15.40 -6.32
C GLY A 172 4.43 -14.13 -5.51
N LEU A 173 5.21 -13.08 -5.76
CA LEU A 173 5.11 -11.80 -5.04
C LEU A 173 3.75 -11.15 -5.31
N LYS A 174 3.06 -10.77 -4.24
CA LYS A 174 1.70 -10.23 -4.25
C LYS A 174 1.69 -8.70 -4.15
N GLY A 175 2.65 -8.13 -3.43
CA GLY A 175 2.75 -6.69 -3.25
C GLY A 175 3.92 -6.25 -2.39
N ILE A 176 4.12 -4.93 -2.36
CA ILE A 176 5.08 -4.21 -1.53
C ILE A 176 4.32 -3.14 -0.76
N VAL A 177 4.58 -3.05 0.54
CA VAL A 177 4.29 -1.87 1.35
C VAL A 177 5.61 -1.19 1.68
N ALA A 178 5.72 0.11 1.41
CA ALA A 178 6.86 0.90 1.83
C ALA A 178 6.43 2.18 2.55
N THR A 179 7.06 2.47 3.68
CA THR A 179 6.76 3.64 4.51
C THR A 179 8.01 4.17 5.19
N ASN A 180 8.02 5.45 5.56
CA ASN A 180 9.07 6.05 6.38
C ASN A 180 8.71 6.14 7.89
N SER A 181 7.58 5.57 8.32
CA SER A 181 7.12 5.66 9.70
C SER A 181 7.99 4.92 10.71
N SER A 182 7.98 5.33 11.97
CA SER A 182 8.75 4.71 13.06
C SER A 182 8.21 3.32 13.36
N THR A 183 6.88 3.21 13.45
CA THR A 183 6.15 1.96 13.61
C THR A 183 4.95 1.88 12.64
N TYR A 184 4.43 0.67 12.42
CA TYR A 184 3.37 0.41 11.43
C TYR A 184 2.60 -0.90 11.71
N SER A 185 1.48 -1.12 11.00
CA SER A 185 0.68 -2.36 11.09
C SER A 185 1.51 -3.60 10.76
N ASN A 186 1.29 -4.67 11.51
CA ASN A 186 1.89 -5.96 11.20
C ASN A 186 1.28 -6.55 9.91
N GLY A 187 2.11 -7.06 8.99
CA GLY A 187 1.60 -7.70 7.77
C GLY A 187 1.31 -6.75 6.59
N PRO A 188 0.62 -7.24 5.55
CA PRO A 188 0.08 -6.43 4.45
C PRO A 188 -1.15 -5.62 4.92
N PRO A 189 -1.73 -4.72 4.10
CA PRO A 189 -2.93 -3.97 4.47
C PRO A 189 -4.12 -4.88 4.78
N ASP A 190 -4.84 -4.61 5.87
CA ASP A 190 -6.03 -5.35 6.26
C ASP A 190 -7.16 -5.05 5.27
N PHE A 191 -7.76 -6.09 4.69
CA PHE A 191 -8.91 -5.92 3.80
C PHE A 191 -10.22 -6.14 4.55
N VAL A 192 -10.89 -5.05 4.91
CA VAL A 192 -12.15 -5.07 5.68
C VAL A 192 -13.18 -4.18 4.99
N ASN A 193 -14.38 -4.71 4.77
CA ASN A 193 -15.51 -3.97 4.18
C ASN A 193 -15.19 -3.24 2.86
N GLY A 194 -14.43 -3.89 1.97
CA GLY A 194 -14.05 -3.30 0.68
C GLY A 194 -12.97 -2.21 0.77
N THR A 195 -12.29 -2.10 1.90
CA THR A 195 -11.23 -1.10 2.12
C THR A 195 -9.97 -1.80 2.60
N LEU A 196 -8.84 -1.46 1.98
CA LEU A 196 -7.52 -1.83 2.45
C LEU A 196 -7.08 -0.80 3.50
N SER A 197 -6.79 -1.23 4.72
CA SER A 197 -6.41 -0.38 5.84
C SER A 197 -4.99 -0.68 6.28
N TYR A 198 -4.19 0.35 6.50
CA TYR A 198 -2.84 0.22 7.03
C TYR A 198 -2.55 1.35 8.00
N GLN A 199 -2.08 1.05 9.21
CA GLN A 199 -1.74 2.06 10.20
C GLN A 199 -0.24 2.32 10.21
N VAL A 200 0.13 3.60 10.31
CA VAL A 200 1.51 4.03 10.47
C VAL A 200 1.58 5.01 11.64
N ALA A 201 2.69 5.03 12.37
CA ALA A 201 2.88 5.98 13.47
C ALA A 201 4.33 6.42 13.62
N SER A 202 4.49 7.69 13.97
CA SER A 202 5.77 8.37 14.17
C SER A 202 5.58 9.58 15.07
N PRO A 203 6.66 10.04 15.72
CA PRO A 203 6.70 11.38 16.29
C PRO A 203 6.36 12.44 15.26
N HIS A 204 5.68 13.49 15.71
CA HIS A 204 5.30 14.62 14.86
C HIS A 204 6.52 15.45 14.43
N PHE A 205 7.53 15.55 15.29
CA PHE A 205 8.73 16.35 15.05
C PHE A 205 9.98 15.50 14.78
N MET A 206 10.86 16.08 13.97
CA MET A 206 12.25 15.64 13.78
C MET A 206 13.06 15.83 15.08
N PRO A 207 14.31 15.35 15.17
CA PRO A 207 15.08 15.44 16.41
C PRO A 207 15.34 16.84 16.95
N ASP A 208 15.24 17.86 16.08
CA ASP A 208 15.30 19.27 16.47
C ASP A 208 14.09 19.75 17.30
N GLY A 209 13.01 18.96 17.35
CA GLY A 209 11.78 19.28 18.08
C GLY A 209 10.93 20.39 17.45
N VAL A 210 11.28 20.86 16.25
CA VAL A 210 10.60 21.97 15.58
C VAL A 210 10.21 21.67 14.14
N THR A 211 11.01 20.87 13.42
CA THR A 211 10.69 20.50 12.04
C THR A 211 9.64 19.41 12.04
N ALA A 212 8.50 19.66 11.41
CA ALA A 212 7.46 18.65 11.25
C ALA A 212 7.94 17.49 10.36
N PHE A 213 7.76 16.27 10.83
CA PHE A 213 8.00 15.06 10.06
C PHE A 213 6.87 14.85 9.04
N LYS A 214 7.22 14.45 7.82
CA LYS A 214 6.29 14.32 6.69
C LYS A 214 6.31 12.90 6.13
N GLY A 215 5.11 12.36 5.97
CA GLY A 215 4.92 10.94 5.79
C GLY A 215 4.87 10.49 4.36
N THR A 216 5.31 9.26 4.17
CA THR A 216 5.32 8.58 2.89
C THR A 216 4.77 7.18 3.07
N TYR A 217 3.88 6.80 2.17
CA TYR A 217 3.36 5.45 2.07
C TYR A 217 3.26 5.10 0.59
N ASN A 218 3.77 3.93 0.23
CA ASN A 218 3.63 3.36 -1.10
C ASN A 218 3.07 1.95 -0.96
N LEU A 219 2.01 1.67 -1.71
CA LEU A 219 1.45 0.35 -1.89
C LEU A 219 1.57 -0.01 -3.37
N ILE A 220 2.39 -1.01 -3.66
CA ILE A 220 2.48 -1.64 -4.98
C ILE A 220 1.81 -2.98 -4.86
N MET A 221 0.73 -3.22 -5.60
CA MET A 221 -0.02 -4.47 -5.49
C MET A 221 -0.26 -5.04 -6.88
N ARG A 222 -0.15 -6.36 -6.98
CA ARG A 222 -0.43 -7.04 -8.23
C ARG A 222 -1.90 -6.93 -8.60
N SER A 223 -2.16 -6.75 -9.88
CA SER A 223 -3.48 -6.45 -10.43
C SER A 223 -4.48 -7.58 -10.24
N ASP A 224 -4.02 -8.83 -10.27
CA ASP A 224 -4.81 -10.03 -10.00
C ASP A 224 -5.14 -10.22 -8.51
N VAL A 225 -4.26 -9.77 -7.61
CA VAL A 225 -4.52 -9.71 -6.16
C VAL A 225 -5.67 -8.74 -5.87
N ALA A 226 -5.64 -7.55 -6.46
CA ALA A 226 -6.74 -6.59 -6.34
C ALA A 226 -8.07 -7.18 -6.83
N ARG A 227 -8.04 -7.88 -7.97
CA ARG A 227 -9.22 -8.54 -8.53
C ARG A 227 -9.75 -9.67 -7.65
N CYS A 228 -8.86 -10.44 -7.00
CA CYS A 228 -9.24 -11.45 -6.03
C CYS A 228 -9.97 -10.84 -4.80
N LEU A 229 -9.43 -9.73 -4.26
CA LEU A 229 -9.99 -9.05 -3.09
C LEU A 229 -11.37 -8.46 -3.38
N TYR A 230 -11.45 -7.67 -4.45
CA TYR A 230 -12.63 -6.86 -4.77
C TYR A 230 -13.65 -7.56 -5.67
N LYS A 231 -13.34 -8.79 -6.12
CA LYS A 231 -14.15 -9.54 -7.12
C LYS A 231 -14.32 -8.78 -8.43
N PHE A 232 -13.29 -8.02 -8.81
CA PHE A 232 -13.26 -7.26 -10.06
C PHE A 232 -13.00 -8.16 -11.27
N SER A 233 -13.47 -7.69 -12.43
CA SER A 233 -13.16 -8.24 -13.75
C SER A 233 -11.76 -7.82 -14.22
N SER A 234 -11.42 -8.03 -15.49
CA SER A 234 -10.17 -7.56 -16.08
C SER A 234 -10.12 -6.05 -16.37
N ALA A 235 -11.24 -5.31 -16.27
CA ALA A 235 -11.31 -3.88 -16.60
C ALA A 235 -10.35 -3.00 -15.75
N PRO A 236 -10.01 -1.77 -16.19
CA PRO A 236 -9.12 -0.88 -15.46
C PRO A 236 -9.62 -0.53 -14.06
N VAL A 237 -8.70 -0.49 -13.09
CA VAL A 237 -8.99 -0.16 -11.70
C VAL A 237 -8.72 1.33 -11.43
N GLU A 238 -9.67 1.99 -10.79
CA GLU A 238 -9.51 3.29 -10.15
C GLU A 238 -9.27 3.11 -8.65
N ALA A 239 -8.56 4.05 -8.03
CA ALA A 239 -8.29 3.98 -6.60
C ALA A 239 -8.45 5.34 -5.94
N LYS A 240 -8.94 5.31 -4.71
CA LYS A 240 -8.94 6.43 -3.79
C LYS A 240 -8.13 6.04 -2.56
N ILE A 241 -7.16 6.88 -2.20
CA ILE A 241 -6.41 6.75 -0.96
C ILE A 241 -6.75 7.92 -0.04
N GLU A 242 -7.05 7.61 1.21
CA GLU A 242 -7.39 8.56 2.26
C GLU A 242 -6.44 8.36 3.44
N VAL A 243 -5.94 9.47 3.99
CA VAL A 243 -5.13 9.46 5.20
C VAL A 243 -5.95 10.07 6.33
N ILE A 244 -6.33 9.24 7.28
CA ILE A 244 -7.19 9.59 8.41
C ILE A 244 -6.29 9.74 9.64
N SER A 245 -6.16 10.97 10.13
CA SER A 245 -5.43 11.26 11.37
C SER A 245 -6.36 11.16 12.59
N ASP A 246 -5.78 11.18 13.80
CA ASP A 246 -6.55 11.17 15.04
C ASP A 246 -7.44 12.44 15.20
N SER A 247 -7.11 13.55 14.54
CA SER A 247 -7.91 14.80 14.52
C SER A 247 -8.94 14.87 13.37
N GLY A 248 -9.03 13.83 12.53
CA GLY A 248 -9.90 13.77 11.37
C GLY A 248 -9.16 13.54 10.05
N VAL A 249 -9.84 13.76 8.92
CA VAL A 249 -9.28 13.52 7.59
C VAL A 249 -8.32 14.65 7.21
N ASN A 250 -7.03 14.33 7.05
CA ASN A 250 -6.05 15.24 6.45
C ASN A 250 -5.96 14.94 4.95
N ALA A 251 -6.59 15.79 4.15
CA ALA A 251 -6.54 15.70 2.69
C ALA A 251 -5.40 16.56 2.13
N VAL A 252 -4.14 16.14 2.33
CA VAL A 252 -3.04 16.49 1.40
C VAL A 252 -2.12 15.27 1.30
N ALA A 253 -2.54 14.32 0.46
CA ALA A 253 -1.67 13.29 -0.06
C ALA A 253 -1.70 13.43 -1.59
N THR A 254 -0.54 13.63 -2.23
CA THR A 254 -0.47 13.49 -3.68
C THR A 254 -0.69 12.01 -4.00
N THR A 255 -1.85 11.70 -4.57
CA THR A 255 -2.26 10.33 -4.87
C THR A 255 -1.91 10.00 -6.32
N VAL A 256 -0.89 9.17 -6.54
CA VAL A 256 -0.61 8.63 -7.87
C VAL A 256 -1.23 7.24 -7.92
N VAL A 257 -2.16 7.04 -8.86
CA VAL A 257 -2.73 5.73 -9.18
C VAL A 257 -2.31 5.39 -10.59
N ASN A 258 -1.56 4.30 -10.76
CA ASN A 258 -1.23 3.80 -12.10
C ASN A 258 -1.27 2.27 -12.10
N GLU A 259 -2.12 1.70 -12.96
CA GLU A 259 -2.08 0.29 -13.31
C GLU A 259 -1.19 0.12 -14.55
N LYS A 260 0.02 -0.41 -14.35
CA LYS A 260 0.99 -0.62 -15.43
C LYS A 260 1.64 -1.99 -15.26
N ASN A 261 1.75 -2.74 -16.36
CA ASN A 261 2.43 -4.05 -16.39
C ASN A 261 1.91 -5.04 -15.34
N GLY A 262 0.61 -5.03 -15.05
CA GLY A 262 0.02 -5.91 -14.04
C GLY A 262 0.24 -5.47 -12.59
N TRP A 263 0.69 -4.23 -12.35
CA TRP A 263 0.88 -3.65 -11.02
C TRP A 263 0.08 -2.37 -10.85
N ILE A 264 -0.63 -2.27 -9.72
CA ILE A 264 -1.30 -1.07 -9.25
C ILE A 264 -0.35 -0.38 -8.27
N ASN A 265 0.04 0.85 -8.58
CA ASN A 265 0.89 1.68 -7.73
C ASN A 265 0.04 2.76 -7.08
N LEU A 266 0.14 2.87 -5.76
CA LEU A 266 -0.59 3.82 -4.94
C LEU A 266 0.39 4.49 -3.99
N SER A 267 0.32 5.80 -3.91
CA SER A 267 1.20 6.54 -3.00
C SER A 267 0.45 7.64 -2.27
N ALA A 268 0.85 7.89 -1.02
CA ALA A 268 0.46 9.04 -0.23
C ALA A 268 1.71 9.68 0.36
N TYR A 269 1.83 11.00 0.20
CA TYR A 269 3.00 11.78 0.61
C TYR A 269 2.59 13.02 1.39
N ASN A 270 3.51 13.53 2.21
CA ASN A 270 3.39 14.79 2.96
C ASN A 270 2.28 14.85 4.01
N PHE A 271 1.73 13.70 4.42
CA PHE A 271 0.83 13.65 5.56
C PHE A 271 1.58 13.83 6.87
N GLU A 272 0.92 14.42 7.86
CA GLU A 272 1.48 14.63 9.20
C GLU A 272 1.24 13.43 10.11
N PHE A 273 2.03 13.35 11.18
CA PHE A 273 2.09 12.17 12.01
C PHE A 273 1.61 12.39 13.44
N SER A 274 0.99 11.31 13.94
CA SER A 274 0.87 10.90 15.33
C SER A 274 0.59 9.40 15.29
N ALA A 275 -0.48 8.98 14.59
CA ALA A 275 -0.64 7.59 14.10
C ALA A 275 -1.77 7.41 13.06
N PRO A 276 -1.66 7.99 11.86
CA PRO A 276 -2.75 7.94 10.89
C PRO A 276 -3.07 6.53 10.40
N LYS A 277 -4.33 6.32 10.05
CA LYS A 277 -4.82 5.17 9.28
C LYS A 277 -4.91 5.54 7.81
N ILE A 278 -4.26 4.75 6.97
CA ILE A 278 -4.29 4.87 5.53
C ILE A 278 -5.34 3.91 5.01
N GLN A 279 -6.35 4.45 4.32
CA GLN A 279 -7.43 3.69 3.73
C GLN A 279 -7.37 3.78 2.22
N VAL A 280 -7.32 2.64 1.57
CA VAL A 280 -7.35 2.52 0.12
C VAL A 280 -8.64 1.82 -0.27
N LYS A 281 -9.42 2.48 -1.13
CA LYS A 281 -10.59 1.89 -1.76
C LYS A 281 -10.37 1.82 -3.26
N LEU A 282 -10.47 0.62 -3.80
CA LEU A 282 -10.43 0.39 -5.24
C LEU A 282 -11.86 0.37 -5.79
N THR A 283 -12.03 0.91 -6.98
CA THR A 283 -13.25 0.84 -7.79
C THR A 283 -12.85 0.36 -9.19
N GLN A 284 -13.78 -0.27 -9.89
CA GLN A 284 -13.56 -0.64 -11.29
C GLN A 284 -14.63 0.06 -12.11
N GLN A 285 -14.24 0.63 -13.24
CA GLN A 285 -15.21 1.14 -14.19
C GLN A 285 -16.12 -0.04 -14.57
N ALA A 286 -17.44 0.14 -14.45
CA ALA A 286 -18.39 -0.91 -14.78
C ALA A 286 -18.01 -1.44 -16.17
N ALA A 287 -17.82 -2.76 -16.28
CA ALA A 287 -17.58 -3.38 -17.57
C ALA A 287 -18.66 -2.83 -18.50
N GLN A 288 -18.27 -2.14 -19.57
CA GLN A 288 -19.21 -1.93 -20.66
C GLN A 288 -19.65 -3.34 -21.00
N VAL A 289 -20.92 -3.63 -20.70
CA VAL A 289 -21.62 -4.73 -21.33
C VAL A 289 -21.48 -4.41 -22.81
N VAL A 290 -20.44 -4.98 -23.44
CA VAL A 290 -20.55 -5.38 -24.82
C VAL A 290 -21.81 -6.20 -24.77
N ALA A 291 -22.91 -5.62 -25.25
CA ALA A 291 -24.17 -6.31 -25.30
C ALA A 291 -23.84 -7.62 -26.00
N THR A 292 -23.78 -8.69 -25.23
CA THR A 292 -23.85 -10.03 -25.75
C THR A 292 -25.21 -10.01 -26.38
N THR A 293 -25.22 -9.76 -27.69
CA THR A 293 -26.33 -10.17 -28.53
C THR A 293 -26.48 -11.64 -28.19
N LEU A 294 -27.44 -11.95 -27.31
CA LEU A 294 -28.16 -13.21 -27.32
C LEU A 294 -28.25 -13.62 -28.80
N PRO A 295 -27.97 -14.87 -29.17
CA PRO A 295 -28.26 -15.31 -30.54
C PRO A 295 -29.72 -14.96 -30.77
N ALA A 296 -29.95 -13.90 -31.56
CA ALA A 296 -31.28 -13.47 -31.88
C ALA A 296 -31.90 -14.68 -32.58
N LYS A 297 -33.02 -15.15 -32.04
CA LYS A 297 -33.96 -16.00 -32.79
C LYS A 297 -33.98 -15.45 -34.21
N SER A 298 -33.62 -16.31 -35.17
CA SER A 298 -33.38 -15.99 -36.57
C SER A 298 -34.35 -14.94 -37.10
N ALA A 299 -33.88 -13.69 -37.21
CA ALA A 299 -34.58 -12.67 -37.97
C ALA A 299 -34.40 -13.05 -39.44
N GLN A 300 -35.48 -13.59 -40.04
CA GLN A 300 -35.58 -13.80 -41.47
C GLN A 300 -35.17 -12.50 -42.19
N LYS A 301 -34.21 -12.63 -43.09
CA LYS A 301 -33.76 -11.57 -43.99
C LYS A 301 -34.97 -11.11 -44.81
N VAL A 302 -35.58 -9.99 -44.44
CA VAL A 302 -36.68 -9.39 -45.21
C VAL A 302 -36.09 -8.89 -46.52
N VAL A 303 -36.35 -9.61 -47.61
CA VAL A 303 -35.96 -9.24 -48.97
C VAL A 303 -36.75 -8.00 -49.35
N THR A 304 -36.09 -6.84 -49.39
CA THR A 304 -36.69 -5.60 -49.90
C THR A 304 -36.54 -5.55 -51.42
N LYS A 305 -37.59 -5.07 -52.10
CA LYS A 305 -37.59 -4.85 -53.56
C LYS A 305 -37.69 -3.35 -53.83
N THR A 306 -36.99 -2.89 -54.85
CA THR A 306 -37.04 -1.49 -55.30
C THR A 306 -37.86 -1.40 -56.58
N ILE A 307 -38.88 -0.55 -56.62
CA ILE A 307 -39.63 -0.23 -57.85
C ILE A 307 -39.38 1.23 -58.24
N THR A 308 -39.55 1.51 -59.53
CA THR A 308 -39.49 2.87 -60.06
C THR A 308 -40.90 3.32 -60.39
N CYS A 309 -41.29 4.49 -59.89
CA CYS A 309 -42.61 5.08 -60.03
C CYS A 309 -42.48 6.40 -60.79
N ALA A 310 -43.33 6.65 -61.78
CA ALA A 310 -43.30 7.85 -62.60
C ALA A 310 -44.63 8.63 -62.52
N LYS A 311 -44.53 9.96 -62.54
CA LYS A 311 -45.66 10.88 -62.71
C LYS A 311 -45.23 11.98 -63.68
N GLY A 312 -45.67 11.88 -64.93
CA GLY A 312 -45.16 12.71 -66.03
C GLY A 312 -43.66 12.49 -66.24
N LYS A 313 -42.88 13.58 -66.29
CA LYS A 313 -41.40 13.52 -66.42
C LYS A 313 -40.68 13.23 -65.10
N THR A 314 -41.39 13.13 -63.98
CA THR A 314 -40.78 12.94 -62.66
C THR A 314 -40.69 11.46 -62.30
N ILE A 315 -39.51 10.98 -61.92
CA ILE A 315 -39.23 9.58 -61.58
C ILE A 315 -38.80 9.46 -60.11
N LYS A 316 -39.38 8.51 -59.37
CA LYS A 316 -39.06 8.23 -57.96
C LYS A 316 -38.87 6.74 -57.73
N LYS A 317 -37.78 6.34 -57.07
CA LYS A 317 -37.53 4.95 -56.67
C LYS A 317 -38.00 4.70 -55.24
N VAL A 318 -38.70 3.60 -55.01
CA VAL A 318 -39.25 3.21 -53.71
C VAL A 318 -38.78 1.81 -53.36
N THR A 319 -38.09 1.68 -52.22
CA THR A 319 -37.56 0.40 -51.72
C THR A 319 -38.26 0.03 -50.43
N SER A 320 -38.96 -1.10 -50.42
CA SER A 320 -39.55 -1.68 -49.21
C SER A 320 -39.80 -3.18 -49.40
N ALA A 321 -40.27 -3.89 -48.37
CA ALA A 321 -40.59 -5.32 -48.48
C ALA A 321 -41.74 -5.60 -49.48
N LYS A 322 -42.69 -4.66 -49.61
CA LYS A 322 -43.77 -4.65 -50.61
C LYS A 322 -43.94 -3.23 -51.14
N PRO A 323 -43.16 -2.82 -52.15
CA PRO A 323 -43.15 -1.44 -52.61
C PRO A 323 -44.41 -1.14 -53.45
N VAL A 324 -45.03 0.00 -53.20
CA VAL A 324 -46.19 0.52 -53.93
C VAL A 324 -45.92 1.98 -54.30
N CYS A 325 -46.34 2.40 -55.49
CA CYS A 325 -46.13 3.77 -55.93
C CYS A 325 -47.02 4.74 -55.14
N PRO A 326 -46.50 5.91 -54.72
CA PRO A 326 -47.28 6.93 -54.04
C PRO A 326 -48.48 7.38 -54.90
N ALA A 327 -49.53 7.88 -54.25
CA ALA A 327 -50.75 8.31 -54.93
C ALA A 327 -50.45 9.29 -56.09
N GLY A 328 -50.90 8.92 -57.29
CA GLY A 328 -50.68 9.68 -58.52
C GLY A 328 -49.38 9.35 -59.27
N PHE A 329 -48.56 8.39 -58.82
CA PHE A 329 -47.44 7.83 -59.58
C PHE A 329 -47.79 6.41 -60.07
N THR A 330 -47.50 6.11 -61.33
CA THR A 330 -47.66 4.77 -61.90
C THR A 330 -46.32 4.03 -61.91
N LYS A 331 -46.38 2.72 -61.67
CA LYS A 331 -45.19 1.87 -61.69
C LYS A 331 -44.66 1.75 -63.12
N LYS A 332 -43.35 1.95 -63.27
CA LYS A 332 -42.62 1.75 -64.52
C LYS A 332 -41.92 0.39 -64.49
#